data_AF-A0A8T1I7X4-F1
#
_entry.id   AF-A0A8T1I7X4-F1
#
_cell.length_a   1.000
_cell.length_b   1.000
_cell.length_c   1.000
_cell.angle_alpha   90.00
_cell.angle_beta   90.00
_cell.angle_gamma   90.00
#
_symmetry.space_group_name_H-M   'P 1'
#
loop_
_entity.id
_entity.type
_entity.pdbx_description
1 polymer ?
#
loop_
_entity_poly.entity_id
_entity_poly.type
_entity_poly.pdbx_seq_one_letter_code
_entity_poly.pdbx_strand_id
1 'polypeptide(L)'
;MLNPIKGCFSVFTARVKAYLAEHRQRMFVQGAHLNMTEARMSLLEDAATVSISCMNRHLVVAMALHCQRFVADALKMEDIEYGV
;
A
#
# COMPACT_ATOMS: atom_id res chain seq x y z
N MET A 1 14.53 1.33 -0.68
CA MET A 1 14.12 0.00 -1.24
C MET A 1 14.41 -0.01 -2.73
N LEU A 2 15.22 -0.93 -3.25
CA LEU A 2 15.72 -0.89 -4.65
C LEU A 2 14.77 -1.53 -5.69
N ASN A 3 13.51 -1.76 -5.34
CA ASN A 3 12.52 -2.31 -6.25
C ASN A 3 11.30 -1.38 -6.29
N PRO A 4 11.04 -0.69 -7.41
CA PRO A 4 9.96 0.28 -7.50
C PRO A 4 8.58 -0.38 -7.37
N ILE A 5 8.42 -1.64 -7.79
CA ILE A 5 7.17 -2.40 -7.65
C ILE A 5 6.85 -2.59 -6.16
N LYS A 6 7.84 -3.00 -5.35
CA LYS A 6 7.64 -3.11 -3.90
C LYS A 6 7.30 -1.76 -3.26
N GLY A 7 7.87 -0.66 -3.78
CA GLY A 7 7.55 0.71 -3.37
C GLY A 7 6.08 1.06 -3.59
N CYS A 8 5.60 0.82 -4.81
CA CYS A 8 4.20 1.03 -5.15
C CYS A 8 3.25 0.20 -4.26
N PHE A 9 3.56 -1.10 -4.06
CA PHE A 9 2.75 -1.95 -3.19
C PHE A 9 2.79 -1.53 -1.71
N SER A 10 3.87 -0.92 -1.24
CA SER A 10 3.95 -0.37 0.12
C SER A 10 2.93 0.76 0.31
N VAL A 11 2.86 1.69 -0.65
CA VAL A 11 1.88 2.79 -0.65
C VAL A 11 0.45 2.25 -0.74
N PHE A 12 0.20 1.30 -1.64
CA PHE A 12 -1.11 0.65 -1.76
C PHE A 12 -1.53 -0.03 -0.46
N THR A 13 -0.64 -0.81 0.14
CA THR A 13 -0.89 -1.50 1.42
C THR A 13 -1.17 -0.50 2.55
N ALA A 14 -0.47 0.64 2.58
CA ALA A 14 -0.73 1.69 3.57
C ALA A 14 -2.14 2.28 3.42
N ARG A 15 -2.60 2.52 2.18
CA ARG A 15 -3.97 2.98 1.90
C ARG A 15 -5.03 1.96 2.29
N VAL A 16 -4.83 0.69 1.96
CA VAL A 16 -5.72 -0.41 2.37
C VAL A 16 -5.81 -0.45 3.90
N LYS A 17 -4.68 -0.41 4.62
CA LYS A 17 -4.66 -0.40 6.08
C LYS A 17 -5.40 0.79 6.68
N ALA A 18 -5.25 1.99 6.10
CA ALA A 18 -5.97 3.17 6.55
C ALA A 18 -7.49 3.01 6.38
N TYR A 19 -7.93 2.52 5.22
CA TYR A 19 -9.35 2.23 4.97
C TYR A 19 -9.90 1.21 5.97
N LEU A 20 -9.18 0.12 6.21
CA LEU A 20 -9.59 -0.91 7.18
C LEU A 20 -9.70 -0.35 8.60
N ALA A 21 -8.79 0.53 9.00
CA ALA A 21 -8.82 1.15 10.33
C ALA A 21 -10.07 2.02 10.53
N GLU A 22 -10.46 2.78 9.49
CA GLU A 22 -11.65 3.62 9.50
C GLU A 22 -12.95 2.80 9.45
N HIS A 23 -12.97 1.71 8.68
CA HIS A 23 -14.20 0.96 8.38
C HIS A 23 -14.36 -0.35 9.17
N ARG A 24 -13.54 -0.58 10.20
CA ARG A 24 -13.53 -1.82 11.01
C ARG A 24 -14.90 -2.26 11.54
N GLN A 25 -15.79 -1.30 11.80
CA GLN A 25 -17.12 -1.56 12.35
C GLN A 25 -18.02 -2.34 11.39
N ARG A 26 -17.76 -2.25 10.07
CA ARG A 26 -18.53 -2.95 9.03
C ARG A 26 -18.48 -4.48 9.19
N MET A 27 -17.45 -5.01 9.83
CA MET A 27 -17.36 -6.45 10.12
C MET A 27 -18.39 -6.95 11.13
N PHE A 28 -18.98 -6.06 11.93
CA PHE A 28 -19.91 -6.42 13.02
C PHE A 28 -21.38 -6.10 12.70
N VAL A 29 -21.69 -5.74 11.46
CA VAL A 29 -23.08 -5.48 11.05
C VAL A 29 -23.85 -6.79 11.03
N GLN A 30 -24.76 -6.95 11.99
CA GLN A 30 -25.54 -8.17 12.16
C GLN A 30 -26.40 -8.44 10.93
N GLY A 31 -26.34 -9.67 10.40
CA GLY A 31 -27.12 -10.10 9.24
C GLY A 31 -26.57 -9.68 7.87
N ALA A 32 -25.47 -8.91 7.80
CA ALA A 32 -24.86 -8.52 6.52
C ALA A 32 -24.05 -9.65 5.86
N HIS A 33 -23.54 -10.60 6.63
CA HIS A 33 -22.71 -11.71 6.16
C HIS A 33 -23.04 -13.01 6.93
N LEU A 34 -22.83 -14.18 6.31
CA LEU A 34 -23.13 -15.48 6.93
C LEU A 34 -22.10 -15.81 8.02
N ASN A 35 -20.87 -15.33 7.87
CA ASN A 35 -19.79 -15.52 8.84
C ASN A 35 -18.77 -14.37 8.83
N MET A 36 -17.91 -14.35 9.85
CA MET A 36 -16.85 -13.34 10.02
C MET A 36 -15.81 -13.35 8.88
N THR A 37 -15.58 -14.49 8.22
CA THR A 37 -14.61 -14.59 7.12
C THR A 37 -15.11 -13.86 5.88
N GLU A 38 -16.38 -14.05 5.52
CA GLU A 38 -17.02 -13.29 4.43
C GLU A 38 -17.02 -11.80 4.70
N ALA A 39 -17.35 -11.38 5.93
CA ALA A 39 -17.32 -9.97 6.31
C ALA A 39 -15.92 -9.36 6.16
N ARG A 40 -14.87 -10.12 6.51
CA ARG A 40 -13.47 -9.69 6.31
C ARG A 40 -13.08 -9.62 4.84
N MET A 41 -13.45 -10.62 4.04
CA MET A 41 -13.15 -10.67 2.61
C MET A 41 -13.83 -9.52 1.88
N SER A 42 -15.12 -9.29 2.11
CA SER A 42 -15.86 -8.19 1.52
C SER A 42 -15.25 -6.83 1.89
N LEU A 43 -14.88 -6.63 3.16
CA LEU A 43 -14.23 -5.39 3.59
C LEU A 43 -12.86 -5.20 2.95
N LEU A 44 -12.09 -6.27 2.76
CA LEU A 44 -10.78 -6.23 2.09
C LEU A 44 -10.91 -5.91 0.60
N GLU A 45 -11.89 -6.48 -0.09
CA GLU A 45 -12.17 -6.20 -1.50
C GLU A 45 -12.57 -4.73 -1.71
N ASP A 46 -13.43 -4.19 -0.84
CA ASP A 46 -13.79 -2.77 -0.85
C ASP A 46 -12.56 -1.89 -0.59
N ALA A 47 -11.77 -2.23 0.42
CA ALA A 47 -10.56 -1.49 0.77
C ALA A 47 -9.57 -1.46 -0.41
N ALA A 48 -9.36 -2.59 -1.08
CA ALA A 48 -8.52 -2.69 -2.26
C ALA A 48 -9.08 -1.87 -3.43
N THR A 49 -10.38 -1.97 -3.70
CA THR A 49 -11.08 -1.27 -4.79
C THR A 49 -10.99 0.25 -4.63
N VAL A 50 -11.21 0.76 -3.42
CA VAL A 50 -11.08 2.20 -3.14
C VAL A 50 -9.61 2.64 -3.21
N SER A 51 -8.70 1.81 -2.70
CA SER A 51 -7.28 2.16 -2.60
C SER A 51 -6.51 2.08 -3.91
N ILE A 52 -6.98 1.29 -4.90
CA ILE A 52 -6.23 1.04 -6.15
C ILE A 52 -5.95 2.32 -6.94
N SER A 53 -6.77 3.37 -6.75
CA SER A 53 -6.57 4.70 -7.34
C SER A 53 -5.19 5.32 -7.01
N CYS A 54 -4.53 4.90 -5.93
CA CYS A 54 -3.17 5.35 -5.62
C CYS A 54 -2.11 4.78 -6.59
N MET A 55 -2.40 3.65 -7.26
CA MET A 55 -1.51 2.99 -8.21
C MET A 55 -1.56 3.68 -9.59
N ASN A 56 -1.11 4.93 -9.63
CA ASN A 56 -1.10 5.73 -10.85
C ASN A 56 0.33 5.89 -11.41
N ARG A 57 0.42 6.44 -12.63
CA ARG A 57 1.70 6.67 -13.33
C ARG A 57 2.67 7.54 -12.51
N HIS A 58 2.17 8.53 -11.77
CA HIS A 58 3.02 9.40 -10.95
C HIS A 58 3.70 8.63 -9.82
N LEU A 59 2.97 7.73 -9.15
CA LEU A 59 3.55 6.87 -8.13
C LEU A 59 4.65 5.96 -8.70
N VAL A 60 4.39 5.33 -9.85
CA VAL A 60 5.37 4.43 -10.49
C VAL A 60 6.65 5.19 -10.86
N VAL A 61 6.52 6.37 -11.45
CA VAL A 61 7.67 7.23 -11.80
C VAL A 61 8.40 7.68 -10.54
N ALA A 62 7.69 8.10 -9.49
CA ALA A 62 8.31 8.50 -8.22
C ALA A 62 9.11 7.36 -7.58
N MET A 63 8.58 6.14 -7.57
CA MET A 63 9.27 4.97 -7.02
C MET A 63 10.48 4.57 -7.88
N ALA A 64 10.39 4.69 -9.21
CA ALA A 64 11.52 4.44 -10.11
C ALA A 64 12.65 5.45 -9.88
N LEU A 65 12.33 6.73 -9.79
CA LEU A 65 13.29 7.80 -9.51
C LEU A 65 13.91 7.64 -8.12
N HIS A 66 13.12 7.28 -7.11
CA HIS A 66 13.63 6.93 -5.78
C HIS A 66 14.65 5.80 -5.87
N CYS A 67 14.32 4.68 -6.52
CA CYS A 67 15.28 3.57 -6.68
C CYS A 67 16.55 4.01 -7.42
N GLN A 68 16.43 4.83 -8.47
CA GLN A 68 17.57 5.34 -9.24
C GLN A 68 18.51 6.19 -8.37
N ARG A 69 17.97 7.07 -7.51
CA ARG A 69 18.77 7.87 -6.57
C ARG A 69 19.54 6.99 -5.60
N PHE A 70 18.85 6.04 -4.96
CA PHE A 70 19.49 5.08 -4.06
C PHE A 70 20.61 4.26 -4.74
N VAL A 71 20.45 3.89 -6.02
CA VAL A 71 21.54 3.24 -6.78
C VAL A 71 22.70 4.21 -7.04
N ALA A 72 22.41 5.46 -7.42
CA ALA A 72 23.45 6.45 -7.68
C ALA A 72 24.26 6.78 -6.42
N ASP A 73 23.60 6.93 -5.28
CA ASP A 73 24.24 7.23 -4.00
C ASP A 73 25.09 6.04 -3.53
N ALA A 74 24.58 4.81 -3.68
CA ALA A 74 25.33 3.58 -3.41
C ALA A 74 26.59 3.46 -4.30
N LEU A 75 26.52 3.86 -5.57
CA LEU A 75 27.69 3.87 -6.48
C LEU A 75 28.76 4.88 -6.04
N LYS A 76 28.38 5.95 -5.35
CA LYS A 76 29.31 6.94 -4.79
C LYS A 76 29.83 6.55 -3.40
N MET A 77 29.44 5.38 -2.87
CA MET A 77 29.66 4.98 -1.48
C MET A 77 29.11 6.01 -0.47
N GLU A 78 28.05 6.74 -0.85
CA GLU A 78 27.32 7.57 0.10
C GLU A 78 26.49 6.67 1.02
N ASP A 79 26.43 7.02 2.30
CA ASP A 79 25.66 6.26 3.28
C ASP A 79 24.17 6.28 2.92
N ILE A 80 23.56 5.09 2.93
CA ILE A 80 22.14 4.92 2.66
C ILE A 80 21.36 5.24 3.94
N GLU A 81 20.70 6.40 3.99
CA GLU A 81 19.78 6.71 5.09
C GLU A 81 18.56 5.77 5.05
N TYR A 82 18.34 5.03 6.14
CA TYR A 82 17.22 4.11 6.28
C TYR A 82 16.16 4.69 7.22
N GLY A 83 14.94 4.88 6.71
CA GLY A 83 13.74 5.10 7.54
C GLY A 83 13.26 6.55 7.71
N VAL A 84 13.38 7.39 6.67
CA VAL A 84 12.68 8.68 6.61
C VAL A 84 11.25 8.50 6.09
#